data_AF-A0A2N0TRX4-F1
#
_entry.id   AF-A0A2N0TRX4-F1
#
_cell.length_a   1.000
_cell.length_b   1.000
_cell.length_c   1.000
_cell.angle_alpha   90.00
_cell.angle_beta   90.00
_cell.angle_gamma   90.00
#
_symmetry.space_group_name_H-M   'P 1'
#
loop_
_entity.id
_entity.type
_entity.pdbx_description
1 polymer ?
#
loop_
_entity_poly.entity_id
_entity_poly.type
_entity_poly.pdbx_seq_one_letter_code
_entity_poly.pdbx_strand_id
1 'polypeptide(L)'
;MPESTNIFQLNGTTVYGQSIDKQTRCIHWHSALDVIAIKFKCCDKYYPCFSCHEEAADHEHEVWPKTEFTEKAILCGVCGHELSINEYMESSNTCPNCKASFNPGCSNHYHLYFETDDA
;
A
#
# COMPACT_ATOMS: atom_id res chain seq x y z
N MET A 1 7.48 10.71 -23.86
CA MET A 1 8.50 9.91 -23.17
C MET A 1 8.06 9.84 -21.72
N PRO A 2 7.78 8.68 -21.10
CA PRO A 2 7.56 8.68 -19.67
C PRO A 2 8.93 8.63 -19.00
N GLU A 3 9.55 9.79 -18.83
CA GLU A 3 10.28 10.03 -17.58
C GLU A 3 9.15 10.13 -16.54
N SER A 4 9.05 9.29 -15.52
CA SER A 4 10.08 8.96 -14.55
C SER A 4 9.54 7.82 -13.69
N THR A 5 10.44 6.96 -13.24
CA THR A 5 10.23 6.10 -12.08
C THR A 5 9.78 7.00 -10.94
N ASN A 6 8.48 7.05 -10.59
CA ASN A 6 8.00 7.96 -9.55
C ASN A 6 8.26 7.36 -8.17
N ILE A 7 9.56 7.13 -7.91
CA ILE A 7 10.10 6.80 -6.60
C ILE A 7 10.14 8.10 -5.79
N PHE A 8 9.51 8.11 -4.63
CA PHE A 8 9.59 9.25 -3.72
C PHE A 8 9.76 8.80 -2.27
N GLN A 9 10.14 9.76 -1.43
CA GLN A 9 10.32 9.56 0.02
C GLN A 9 9.13 10.14 0.78
N LEU A 10 8.56 9.34 1.69
CA LEU A 10 7.56 9.76 2.66
C LEU A 10 8.08 9.43 4.06
N ASN A 11 8.48 10.44 4.83
CA ASN A 11 9.04 10.28 6.18
C ASN A 11 10.20 9.26 6.29
N GLY A 12 11.04 9.18 5.26
CA GLY A 12 12.17 8.25 5.20
C GLY A 12 11.84 6.87 4.62
N THR A 13 10.57 6.63 4.28
CA THR A 13 10.13 5.41 3.57
C THR A 13 10.09 5.66 2.07
N THR A 14 10.69 4.75 1.31
CA THR A 14 10.71 4.81 -0.15
C THR A 14 9.43 4.18 -0.72
N VAL A 15 8.69 4.93 -1.53
CA VAL A 15 7.51 4.43 -2.26
C VAL A 15 7.84 4.39 -3.74
N TYR A 16 7.53 3.27 -4.38
CA TYR A 16 7.81 2.96 -5.79
C TYR A 16 6.52 2.94 -6.63
N GLY A 17 6.66 2.91 -7.95
CA GLY A 17 5.55 2.85 -8.90
C GLY A 17 5.15 4.22 -9.45
N GLN A 18 4.03 4.26 -10.17
CA GLN A 18 3.56 5.46 -10.87
C GLN A 18 2.69 6.36 -9.97
N SER A 19 3.28 6.83 -8.86
CA SER A 19 2.61 7.79 -7.97
C SER A 19 2.42 9.14 -8.65
N ILE A 20 1.28 9.79 -8.40
CA ILE A 20 0.96 11.12 -8.94
C ILE A 20 1.18 12.26 -7.93
N ASP A 21 1.42 11.91 -6.67
CA ASP A 21 1.77 12.84 -5.61
C ASP A 21 2.49 12.14 -4.44
N LYS A 22 2.74 12.91 -3.37
CA LYS A 22 3.42 12.46 -2.15
C LYS A 22 2.48 11.85 -1.10
N GLN A 23 1.22 11.58 -1.46
CA GLN A 23 0.23 10.91 -0.61
C GLN A 23 -0.12 9.52 -1.14
N THR A 24 0.80 8.90 -1.89
CA THR A 24 0.72 7.53 -2.41
C THR A 24 -0.42 7.28 -3.41
N ARG A 25 -1.15 8.30 -3.88
CA ARG A 25 -2.09 8.14 -5.01
C ARG A 25 -1.30 7.80 -6.28
N CYS A 26 -1.89 7.01 -7.16
CA CYS A 26 -1.27 6.56 -8.40
C CYS A 26 -2.15 6.76 -9.62
N ILE A 27 -1.58 6.52 -10.81
CA ILE A 27 -2.33 6.63 -12.06
C ILE A 27 -3.54 5.68 -12.13
N HIS A 28 -3.49 4.55 -11.40
CA HIS A 28 -4.57 3.56 -11.37
C HIS A 28 -5.67 3.93 -10.37
N TRP A 29 -5.29 4.44 -9.19
CA TRP A 29 -6.19 4.78 -8.08
C TRP A 29 -5.78 6.11 -7.44
N HIS A 30 -6.66 7.12 -7.50
CA HIS A 30 -6.35 8.50 -7.12
C HIS A 30 -7.55 9.30 -6.58
N SER A 31 -8.55 8.63 -6.02
CA SER A 31 -9.53 9.31 -5.17
C SER A 31 -8.84 9.95 -3.96
N ALA A 32 -9.54 10.86 -3.27
CA ALA A 32 -9.03 11.47 -2.05
C ALA A 32 -8.76 10.46 -0.90
N LEU A 33 -9.26 9.23 -1.03
CA LEU A 33 -9.12 8.15 -0.04
C LEU A 33 -8.03 7.13 -0.39
N ASP A 34 -7.45 7.19 -1.61
CA ASP A 34 -6.40 6.27 -2.08
C ASP A 34 -5.03 6.69 -1.55
N VAL A 35 -4.94 6.83 -0.23
CA VAL A 35 -3.80 7.42 0.48
C VAL A 35 -3.07 6.39 1.34
N ILE A 36 -2.99 5.15 0.85
CA ILE A 36 -2.13 4.11 1.42
C ILE A 36 -1.12 3.62 0.38
N ALA A 37 0.01 3.10 0.86
CA ALA A 37 0.89 2.23 0.09
C ALA A 37 1.07 0.91 0.83
N ILE A 38 1.21 -0.18 0.08
CA ILE A 38 1.32 -1.54 0.60
C ILE A 38 2.77 -2.00 0.41
N LYS A 39 3.37 -2.56 1.46
CA LYS A 39 4.64 -3.29 1.40
C LYS A 39 4.36 -4.68 0.84
N PHE A 40 5.00 -5.01 -0.27
CA PHE A 40 4.82 -6.32 -0.91
C PHE A 40 5.72 -7.35 -0.26
N LYS A 41 5.17 -8.53 0.06
CA LYS A 41 5.89 -9.61 0.75
C LYS A 41 7.11 -10.11 -0.03
N CYS A 42 7.01 -10.14 -1.35
CA CYS A 42 8.06 -10.63 -2.24
C CYS A 42 9.35 -9.79 -2.21
N CYS A 43 9.28 -8.50 -1.86
CA CYS A 43 10.44 -7.59 -2.00
C CYS A 43 10.58 -6.50 -0.94
N ASP A 44 9.69 -6.45 0.06
CA ASP A 44 9.67 -5.47 1.16
C ASP A 44 9.63 -4.00 0.72
N LYS A 45 9.17 -3.74 -0.52
CA LYS A 45 9.02 -2.40 -1.09
C LYS A 45 7.58 -1.92 -1.03
N TYR A 46 7.41 -0.62 -0.82
CA TYR A 46 6.10 0.02 -0.81
C TYR A 46 5.66 0.44 -2.21
N TYR A 47 4.44 0.07 -2.57
CA TYR A 47 3.78 0.51 -3.80
C TYR A 47 2.35 1.01 -3.48
N PRO A 48 1.83 2.01 -4.19
CA PRO A 48 0.43 2.46 -4.08
C PRO A 48 -0.61 1.36 -4.26
N CYS A 49 -0.35 0.41 -5.15
CA CYS A 49 -1.30 -0.64 -5.54
C CYS A 49 -0.59 -1.80 -6.25
N PHE A 50 -1.33 -2.88 -6.46
CA PHE A 50 -0.95 -4.06 -7.24
C PHE A 50 -0.43 -3.75 -8.63
N SER A 51 -1.16 -2.98 -9.43
CA SER A 51 -0.74 -2.65 -10.81
C SER A 51 0.56 -1.85 -10.85
N CYS A 52 0.79 -0.96 -9.88
CA CYS A 52 2.07 -0.25 -9.75
C CYS A 52 3.24 -1.20 -9.43
N HIS A 53 3.00 -2.29 -8.70
CA HIS A 53 4.00 -3.34 -8.49
C HIS A 53 4.25 -4.12 -9.79
N GLU A 54 3.21 -4.66 -10.42
CA GLU A 54 3.32 -5.47 -11.65
C GLU A 54 4.05 -4.74 -12.79
N GLU A 55 3.87 -3.43 -12.90
CA GLU A 55 4.53 -2.62 -13.94
C GLU A 55 6.01 -2.32 -13.62
N ALA A 56 6.40 -2.32 -12.34
CA ALA A 56 7.71 -1.85 -11.88
C ALA A 56 8.63 -2.98 -11.37
N ALA A 57 8.06 -4.09 -10.92
CA ALA A 57 8.76 -5.27 -10.47
C ALA A 57 9.01 -6.23 -11.64
N ASP A 58 10.11 -6.96 -11.57
CA ASP A 58 10.51 -8.00 -12.52
C ASP A 58 10.19 -9.42 -12.02
N HIS A 59 9.32 -9.51 -11.01
CA HIS A 59 8.95 -10.74 -10.31
C HIS A 59 7.47 -10.72 -9.92
N GLU A 60 6.92 -11.91 -9.70
CA GLU A 60 5.55 -12.07 -9.25
C GLU A 60 5.39 -11.64 -7.79
N HIS A 61 4.20 -11.13 -7.45
CA HIS A 61 3.86 -10.78 -6.09
C HIS A 61 3.65 -12.01 -5.20
N GLU A 62 3.90 -11.83 -3.91
CA GLU A 62 3.53 -12.77 -2.86
C GLU A 62 2.55 -12.10 -1.89
N VAL A 63 1.67 -12.91 -1.29
CA VAL A 63 0.74 -12.45 -0.25
C VAL A 63 1.33 -12.67 1.14
N TRP A 64 1.06 -11.76 2.07
CA TRP A 64 1.41 -11.95 3.47
C TRP A 64 0.56 -13.07 4.07
N PRO A 65 1.14 -14.09 4.71
CA PRO A 65 0.39 -15.10 5.44
C PRO A 65 -0.18 -14.51 6.73
N LYS A 66 -1.29 -15.05 7.21
CA LYS A 66 -1.96 -14.62 8.46
C LYS A 66 -1.05 -14.65 9.67
N THR A 67 -0.11 -15.60 9.71
CA THR A 67 0.90 -15.71 10.77
C THR A 67 1.81 -14.48 10.86
N GLU A 68 1.87 -13.66 9.82
CA GLU A 68 2.73 -12.48 9.72
C GLU A 68 1.92 -11.16 9.73
N PHE A 69 0.63 -11.16 10.07
CA PHE A 69 -0.17 -9.92 10.06
C PHE A 69 0.23 -8.85 11.10
N THR A 70 1.18 -9.18 11.97
CA THR A 70 1.82 -8.21 12.86
C THR A 70 2.87 -7.34 12.15
N GLU A 71 3.26 -7.72 10.92
CA GLU A 71 4.23 -6.99 10.13
C GLU A 71 3.71 -5.63 9.65
N LYS A 72 4.59 -4.63 9.74
CA LYS A 72 4.30 -3.25 9.30
C LYS A 72 4.29 -3.18 7.78
N ALA A 73 3.16 -3.50 7.17
CA ALA A 73 3.03 -3.57 5.72
C ALA A 73 2.18 -2.46 5.11
N ILE A 74 1.59 -1.56 5.90
CA ILE A 74 0.72 -0.49 5.37
C ILE A 74 1.28 0.87 5.73
N LEU A 75 1.57 1.70 4.73
CA LEU A 75 2.05 3.06 4.91
C LEU A 75 0.91 4.04 4.66
N CYS A 76 0.61 4.89 5.65
CA CYS A 76 -0.31 6.00 5.45
C CYS A 76 0.35 7.10 4.62
N GLY A 77 -0.17 7.36 3.42
CA GLY A 77 0.30 8.42 2.52
C GLY A 77 0.17 9.84 3.09
N VAL A 78 -0.73 10.08 4.04
CA VAL A 78 -0.96 11.41 4.62
C VAL A 78 0.08 11.77 5.68
N CYS A 79 0.44 10.83 6.56
CA CYS A 79 1.31 11.11 7.71
C CYS A 79 2.58 10.25 7.76
N GLY A 80 2.77 9.33 6.82
CA GLY A 80 3.91 8.42 6.76
C GLY A 80 3.97 7.39 7.88
N HIS A 81 2.89 7.22 8.67
CA HIS A 81 2.85 6.19 9.71
C HIS A 81 2.75 4.81 9.06
N GLU A 82 3.61 3.89 9.48
CA GLU A 82 3.53 2.48 9.13
C GLU A 82 2.64 1.73 10.14
N LEU A 83 1.55 1.16 9.64
CA LEU A 83 0.65 0.28 10.37
C LEU A 83 1.03 -1.18 10.06
N SER A 84 0.83 -2.04 11.05
CA SER A 84 0.71 -3.47 10.82
C SER A 84 -0.53 -3.82 10.00
N ILE A 85 -0.54 -4.99 9.38
CA ILE A 85 -1.70 -5.48 8.64
C ILE A 85 -2.92 -5.57 9.57
N ASN A 86 -2.75 -6.12 10.77
CA ASN A 86 -3.82 -6.17 11.78
C ASN A 86 -4.34 -4.78 12.15
N GLU A 87 -3.46 -3.83 12.44
CA GLU A 87 -3.88 -2.45 12.76
C GLU A 87 -4.66 -1.83 11.60
N TYR A 88 -4.26 -2.06 10.35
CA TYR A 88 -4.99 -1.58 9.18
C TYR A 88 -6.37 -2.24 9.05
N MET A 89 -6.46 -3.56 9.19
CA MET A 89 -7.72 -4.31 9.11
C MET A 89 -8.72 -3.88 10.19
N GLU A 90 -8.24 -3.57 11.40
CA GLU A 90 -9.05 -3.14 12.54
C GLU A 90 -9.31 -1.62 12.58
N SER A 91 -8.65 -0.86 11.69
CA SER A 91 -8.65 0.61 11.72
C SER A 91 -9.99 1.28 11.38
N SER A 92 -10.99 0.51 10.94
CA SER A 92 -12.24 1.04 10.37
C SER A 92 -11.98 2.03 9.22
N ASN A 93 -11.03 1.68 8.35
CA ASN A 93 -10.59 2.51 7.21
C ASN A 93 -10.12 3.91 7.62
N THR A 94 -9.43 4.05 8.75
CA THR A 94 -8.97 5.35 9.25
C THR A 94 -7.58 5.23 9.86
N CYS A 95 -6.64 6.08 9.47
CA CYS A 95 -5.31 6.07 10.07
C CYS A 95 -5.39 6.27 11.61
N PRO A 96 -4.86 5.35 12.44
CA PRO A 96 -4.91 5.49 13.88
C PRO A 96 -4.10 6.70 14.37
N ASN A 97 -3.06 7.09 13.62
CA ASN A 97 -2.18 8.21 13.93
C ASN A 97 -2.76 9.58 13.55
N CYS A 98 -3.10 9.80 12.26
CA CYS A 98 -3.53 11.12 11.78
C CYS A 98 -5.03 11.27 11.50
N LYS A 99 -5.82 10.20 11.67
CA LYS A 99 -7.27 10.16 11.42
C LYS A 99 -7.70 10.41 9.97
N ALA A 100 -6.77 10.37 9.01
CA ALA A 100 -7.12 10.37 7.59
C ALA A 100 -7.95 9.14 7.23
N SER A 101 -8.98 9.33 6.42
CA SER A 101 -9.81 8.24 5.90
C SER A 101 -9.09 7.49 4.77
N PHE A 102 -9.19 6.17 4.79
CA PHE A 102 -8.73 5.27 3.75
C PHE A 102 -9.90 4.80 2.89
N ASN A 103 -9.60 4.36 1.68
CA ASN A 103 -10.62 3.87 0.77
C ASN A 103 -11.15 2.50 1.25
N PRO A 104 -12.44 2.38 1.65
CA PRO A 104 -13.01 1.10 2.06
C PRO A 104 -13.04 0.08 0.92
N GLY A 105 -13.02 0.54 -0.34
CA GLY A 105 -12.95 -0.33 -1.52
C GLY A 105 -11.64 -1.11 -1.66
N CYS A 106 -10.59 -0.77 -0.89
CA CYS A 106 -9.35 -1.55 -0.85
C CYS A 106 -9.59 -2.99 -0.36
N SER A 107 -10.63 -3.24 0.44
CA SER A 107 -10.96 -4.58 0.94
C SER A 107 -11.30 -5.58 -0.15
N ASN A 108 -11.83 -5.11 -1.27
CA ASN A 108 -12.12 -5.95 -2.44
C ASN A 108 -10.85 -6.56 -3.07
N HIS A 109 -9.68 -6.04 -2.72
CA HIS A 109 -8.38 -6.44 -3.28
C HIS A 109 -7.47 -7.11 -2.25
N TYR A 110 -7.95 -7.42 -1.03
CA TYR A 110 -7.09 -7.97 0.01
C TYR A 110 -6.40 -9.27 -0.41
N HIS A 111 -7.05 -10.12 -1.20
CA HIS A 111 -6.49 -11.36 -1.73
C HIS A 111 -5.21 -11.15 -2.60
N LEU A 112 -4.94 -9.94 -3.09
CA LEU A 112 -3.72 -9.60 -3.83
C LEU A 112 -2.54 -9.24 -2.92
N TYR A 113 -2.77 -9.05 -1.62
CA TYR A 113 -1.75 -8.60 -0.68
C TYR A 113 -1.65 -9.48 0.58
N PHE A 114 -2.76 -10.08 0.98
CA PHE A 114 -2.94 -10.76 2.26
C PHE A 114 -3.66 -12.09 2.04
N GLU A 115 -3.28 -13.09 2.83
CA GLU A 115 -4.01 -14.35 2.92
C GLU A 115 -5.44 -14.10 3.45
N THR A 116 -6.44 -14.55 2.69
CA THR A 116 -7.86 -14.50 3.04
C THR A 116 -8.40 -15.92 3.18
N ASP A 117 -9.43 -16.13 4.02
CA ASP A 117 -10.02 -17.46 4.27
C ASP A 117 -10.74 -18.10 3.06
N ASP A 118 -10.79 -17.40 1.91
CA ASP A 118 -11.46 -17.87 0.70
C ASP A 118 -10.53 -18.73 -0.19
N ALA A 119 -10.05 -19.86 0.37
CA ALA A 119 -9.44 -20.96 -0.39
C ALA A 119 -10.01 -22.32 0.04
#